data_AF-A0A9D1ZHX1-F1
#
_entry.id   AF-A0A9D1ZHX1-F1
#
_cell.length_a   1.000
_cell.length_b   1.000
_cell.length_c   1.000
_cell.angle_alpha   90.00
_cell.angle_beta   90.00
_cell.angle_gamma   90.00
#
_symmetry.space_group_name_H-M   'P 1'
#
loop_
_entity.id
_entity.type
_entity.pdbx_description
1 polymer ?
#
loop_
_entity_poly.entity_id
_entity_poly.type
_entity_poly.pdbx_seq_one_letter_code
_entity_poly.pdbx_strand_id
1 'polypeptide(L)'
;MKQFRNMVYPYVAWIAVMIVAPMLMIVLYAFTTAGNDVTTIRFTLDNFARFFSDQVFLDVLWRSLFIAVITTIICVLVGYPIAYAIAQRSEKSNMFW
;
A
#
# COMPACT_ATOMS: atom_id res chain seq x y z
N MET A 1 12.99 -25.94 15.63
CA MET A 1 12.02 -25.02 14.97
C MET A 1 11.95 -23.60 15.56
N LYS A 2 12.37 -23.29 16.80
CA LYS A 2 12.33 -21.90 17.34
C LYS A 2 13.58 -21.05 17.01
N GLN A 3 14.71 -21.69 16.73
CA GLN A 3 16.02 -21.01 16.54
C GLN A 3 16.11 -20.24 15.21
N PHE A 4 15.49 -20.72 14.13
CA PHE A 4 15.46 -20.00 12.84
C PHE A 4 14.69 -18.68 12.88
N ARG A 5 13.67 -18.57 13.75
CA ARG A 5 12.88 -17.35 13.91
C ARG A 5 13.72 -16.17 14.43
N ASN A 6 14.70 -16.43 15.30
CA ASN A 6 15.57 -15.37 15.80
C ASN A 6 16.54 -14.82 14.74
N MET A 7 16.82 -15.60 13.70
CA MET A 7 17.70 -15.20 12.60
C MET A 7 16.96 -14.40 11.51
N VAL A 8 15.62 -14.42 11.52
CA VAL A 8 14.79 -13.64 10.59
C VAL A 8 14.65 -12.18 11.03
N TYR A 9 14.70 -11.87 12.33
CA TYR A 9 14.57 -10.50 12.84
C TYR A 9 15.55 -9.49 12.23
N PRO A 10 16.88 -9.72 12.16
CA PRO A 10 17.78 -8.73 11.57
C PRO A 10 17.51 -8.51 10.08
N TYR A 11 17.11 -9.56 9.35
CA TYR A 11 16.78 -9.47 7.93
C TYR A 11 15.49 -8.68 7.68
N VAL A 12 14.44 -8.95 8.46
CA VAL A 12 13.17 -8.20 8.39
C VAL A 12 13.37 -6.75 8.80
N ALA A 13 14.16 -6.49 9.85
CA ALA A 13 14.49 -5.13 10.27
C ALA A 13 15.24 -4.37 9.16
N TRP A 14 16.21 -5.01 8.50
CA TRP A 14 16.94 -4.40 7.39
C TRP A 14 16.05 -4.04 6.20
N ILE A 15 15.17 -4.97 5.78
CA ILE A 15 14.19 -4.71 4.71
C ILE A 15 13.25 -3.58 5.13
N ALA A 16 12.75 -3.59 6.36
CA ALA A 16 11.87 -2.55 6.88
C ALA A 16 12.57 -1.19 6.84
N VAL A 17 13.82 -1.07 7.27
CA VAL A 17 14.59 0.17 7.18
C VAL A 17 14.74 0.64 5.74
N MET A 18 15.07 -0.25 4.81
CA MET A 18 15.23 0.08 3.39
C MET A 18 13.94 0.54 2.71
N ILE A 19 12.77 0.09 3.19
CA ILE A 19 11.46 0.52 2.68
C ILE A 19 11.00 1.80 3.40
N VAL A 20 11.15 1.87 4.71
CA VAL A 20 10.67 2.99 5.53
C VAL A 20 11.51 4.25 5.32
N ALA A 21 12.84 4.13 5.17
CA ALA A 21 13.71 5.28 4.95
C ALA A 21 13.32 6.14 3.73
N PRO A 22 13.13 5.59 2.50
CA PRO A 22 12.69 6.40 1.36
C PRO A 22 11.26 6.91 1.52
N MET A 23 10.36 6.15 2.18
CA MET A 23 9.02 6.66 2.48
C MET A 23 9.06 7.87 3.41
N LEU A 24 9.92 7.86 4.44
CA LEU A 24 10.13 9.01 5.32
C LEU A 24 10.68 10.21 4.54
N MET A 25 11.60 10.00 3.59
CA MET A 25 12.08 11.08 2.73
C MET A 25 10.97 11.68 1.88
N ILE A 26 10.07 10.86 1.31
CA ILE A 26 8.90 11.36 0.56
C ILE A 26 8.01 12.21 1.47
N VAL A 27 7.77 11.77 2.70
CA VAL A 27 6.99 12.55 3.69
C VAL A 27 7.69 13.87 4.01
N LEU A 28 9.00 13.86 4.27
CA LEU A 28 9.76 15.09 4.51
C LEU A 28 9.62 16.07 3.33
N TYR A 29 9.78 15.58 2.09
CA TYR A 29 9.61 16.41 0.90
C TYR A 29 8.19 16.92 0.68
N ALA A 30 7.17 16.19 1.13
CA ALA A 30 5.79 16.70 1.08
C ALA A 30 5.63 17.97 1.93
N PHE A 31 6.34 18.08 3.05
CA PHE A 31 6.29 19.23 3.97
C PHE A 31 7.38 20.28 3.73
N THR A 32 8.31 20.09 2.79
CA THR A 32 9.41 21.03 2.53
C THR A 32 9.36 21.60 1.12
N THR A 33 9.83 22.83 0.94
CA THR A 33 9.98 23.42 -0.40
C THR A 33 11.27 22.94 -1.08
N ALA A 34 11.23 22.77 -2.40
CA ALA A 34 12.43 22.47 -3.20
C ALA A 34 13.29 23.72 -3.32
N GLY A 35 14.23 23.90 -2.39
CA GLY A 35 15.32 24.88 -2.49
C GLY A 35 16.63 24.17 -2.85
N ASN A 36 17.38 24.70 -3.80
CA ASN A 36 18.71 24.19 -4.17
C ASN A 36 19.77 24.40 -3.07
N ASP A 37 19.43 25.11 -2.00
CA ASP A 37 20.31 25.33 -0.86
C ASP A 37 20.10 24.27 0.21
N VAL A 38 21.12 23.46 0.40
CA VAL A 38 21.25 22.33 1.33
C VAL A 38 21.05 22.74 2.81
N THR A 39 20.70 24.00 3.10
CA THR A 39 20.74 24.60 4.44
C THR A 39 19.46 25.33 4.89
N THR A 40 18.38 25.39 4.09
CA THR A 40 17.11 25.97 4.57
C THR A 40 15.94 25.03 4.34
N ILE A 41 15.75 24.08 5.27
CA ILE A 41 14.50 23.31 5.38
C ILE A 41 13.39 24.31 5.74
N ARG A 42 12.70 24.83 4.74
CA ARG A 42 11.51 25.66 4.92
C ARG A 42 10.30 24.76 4.86
N PHE A 43 9.66 24.57 6.02
CA PHE A 43 8.40 23.87 6.11
C PHE A 43 7.32 24.67 5.37
N THR A 44 6.63 24.03 4.44
CA THR A 44 5.51 24.62 3.69
C THR A 44 4.39 23.59 3.53
N LEU A 45 3.16 24.10 3.48
CA LEU A 45 1.96 23.33 3.14
C LEU A 45 1.52 23.59 1.69
N ASP A 46 2.29 24.36 0.92
CA ASP A 46 1.97 24.72 -0.46
C ASP A 46 1.89 23.48 -1.37
N ASN A 47 2.70 22.45 -1.11
CA ASN A 47 2.63 21.18 -1.87
C ASN A 47 1.27 20.49 -1.70
N PHE A 48 0.71 20.53 -0.49
CA PHE A 48 -0.63 19.99 -0.21
C PHE A 48 -1.72 20.87 -0.82
N ALA A 49 -1.61 22.20 -0.67
CA ALA A 49 -2.54 23.12 -1.31
C ALA A 49 -2.57 22.94 -2.84
N ARG A 50 -1.39 22.78 -3.45
CA ARG A 50 -1.24 22.50 -4.88
C ARG A 50 -1.92 21.20 -5.28
N PHE A 51 -1.76 20.14 -4.50
CA PHE A 51 -2.41 18.85 -4.73
C PHE A 51 -3.94 18.96 -4.77
N PHE A 52 -4.55 19.74 -3.87
CA PHE A 52 -6.00 19.95 -3.85
C PHE A 52 -6.49 21.01 -4.85
N SER A 53 -5.63 21.95 -5.26
CA SER A 53 -6.00 22.97 -6.26
C SER A 53 -5.86 22.50 -7.70
N ASP A 54 -4.98 21.53 -7.94
CA ASP A 54 -4.69 21.04 -9.28
C ASP A 54 -5.67 19.93 -9.67
N GLN A 55 -6.51 20.28 -10.64
CA GLN A 55 -7.62 19.44 -11.11
C GLN A 55 -7.13 18.09 -11.66
N VAL A 56 -5.89 18.01 -12.15
CA VAL A 56 -5.33 16.75 -12.68
C VAL A 56 -5.10 15.74 -11.56
N PHE A 57 -4.54 16.17 -10.43
CA PHE A 57 -4.28 15.27 -9.30
C PHE A 57 -5.59 14.75 -8.70
N LEU A 58 -6.60 15.62 -8.57
CA LEU A 58 -7.91 15.22 -8.09
C LEU A 58 -8.63 14.26 -9.06
N ASP A 59 -8.56 14.49 -10.37
CA ASP A 59 -9.16 13.60 -11.36
C ASP A 59 -8.51 12.21 -11.32
N VAL A 60 -7.18 12.13 -11.23
CA VAL A 60 -6.46 10.86 -11.09
C VAL A 60 -6.81 10.14 -9.78
N LEU A 61 -6.91 10.86 -8.67
CA LEU A 61 -7.34 10.31 -7.38
C LEU A 61 -8.75 9.70 -7.49
N TRP A 62 -9.69 10.44 -8.08
CA TRP A 62 -11.06 9.97 -8.22
C TRP A 62 -11.17 8.77 -9.15
N ARG A 63 -10.48 8.80 -10.29
CA ARG A 63 -10.44 7.68 -11.24
C ARG A 63 -9.85 6.42 -10.62
N SER A 64 -8.71 6.54 -9.94
CA SER A 64 -8.07 5.40 -9.29
C SER A 64 -8.95 4.79 -8.20
N LEU A 65 -9.59 5.63 -7.36
CA LEU A 65 -10.54 5.17 -6.35
C LEU A 65 -11.75 4.47 -6.97
N PHE A 66 -12.34 5.05 -8.03
CA PHE A 66 -13.48 4.47 -8.73
C PHE A 66 -13.14 3.10 -9.31
N ILE A 67 -11.98 2.97 -9.97
CA ILE A 67 -11.50 1.70 -10.51
C ILE A 67 -11.30 0.69 -9.37
N ALA A 68 -10.65 1.08 -8.27
CA ALA A 68 -10.40 0.20 -7.13
C ALA A 68 -11.68 -0.30 -6.46
N VAL A 69 -12.71 0.53 -6.36
CA VAL A 69 -14.00 0.15 -5.80
C VAL A 69 -14.72 -0.84 -6.72
N ILE A 70 -14.78 -0.55 -8.02
CA ILE A 70 -15.41 -1.45 -9.00
C ILE A 70 -14.71 -2.81 -9.00
N THR A 71 -13.38 -2.83 -9.05
CA THR A 71 -12.63 -4.08 -9.05
C THR A 71 -12.87 -4.88 -7.76
N THR A 72 -12.89 -4.23 -6.60
CA THR A 72 -13.21 -4.89 -5.32
C THR A 72 -14.60 -5.50 -5.34
N ILE A 73 -15.62 -4.76 -5.81
CA ILE A 73 -16.99 -5.27 -5.91
C ILE A 73 -17.05 -6.48 -6.84
N ILE A 74 -16.43 -6.42 -8.02
CA ILE A 74 -16.39 -7.53 -8.98
C ILE A 74 -15.69 -8.74 -8.36
N CYS A 75 -14.53 -8.55 -7.72
CA CYS A 75 -13.80 -9.61 -7.06
C CYS A 75 -14.60 -10.28 -5.96
N VAL A 76 -15.35 -9.52 -5.16
CA VAL A 76 -16.24 -10.08 -4.12
C VAL A 76 -17.42 -10.80 -4.75
N LEU A 77 -18.09 -10.20 -5.73
CA LEU A 77 -19.26 -10.79 -6.40
C LEU A 77 -18.93 -12.08 -7.13
N VAL A 78 -17.74 -12.24 -7.68
CA VAL A 78 -17.31 -13.46 -8.38
C VAL A 78 -16.62 -14.43 -7.43
N GLY A 79 -15.72 -13.93 -6.58
CA GLY A 79 -14.93 -14.75 -5.66
C GLY A 79 -15.76 -15.36 -4.54
N TYR A 80 -16.74 -14.63 -4.00
CA TYR A 80 -17.57 -15.13 -2.90
C TYR A 80 -18.45 -16.32 -3.30
N PRO A 81 -19.17 -16.32 -4.44
CA PRO A 81 -19.92 -17.50 -4.90
C PRO A 81 -19.03 -18.72 -5.15
N ILE A 82 -17.83 -18.52 -5.72
CA ILE A 82 -16.89 -19.62 -5.95
C ILE A 82 -16.41 -20.19 -4.61
N ALA A 83 -16.01 -19.33 -3.67
CA ALA A 83 -15.61 -19.74 -2.34
C ALA A 83 -16.75 -20.45 -1.58
N TYR A 84 -17.99 -19.98 -1.72
CA TYR A 84 -19.18 -20.60 -1.14
C TYR A 84 -19.45 -21.99 -1.74
N ALA A 85 -19.36 -22.12 -3.07
CA ALA A 85 -19.52 -23.41 -3.74
C ALA A 85 -18.44 -24.43 -3.32
N ILE A 86 -17.21 -23.97 -3.11
CA ILE A 86 -16.13 -24.80 -2.58
C ILE A 86 -16.39 -25.18 -1.11
N ALA A 87 -16.79 -24.22 -0.27
CA ALA A 87 -17.08 -24.46 1.15
C ALA A 87 -18.27 -25.40 1.39
N GLN A 88 -19.26 -25.40 0.49
CA GLN A 88 -20.43 -26.29 0.56
C GLN A 88 -20.12 -27.73 0.11
N ARG A 89 -18.99 -27.97 -0.59
CA ARG A 89 -18.54 -29.32 -0.92
C ARG A 89 -18.04 -29.99 0.35
N SER A 90 -18.76 -31.02 0.79
CA SER A 90 -18.36 -31.90 1.91
C SER A 90 -16.96 -32.44 1.68
N GLU A 91 -16.14 -32.41 2.73
CA GLU A 91 -14.79 -32.96 2.86
C GLU A 91 -14.78 -34.50 2.68
N LYS A 92 -15.12 -34.96 1.47
CA LYS A 92 -15.15 -36.39 1.11
C LYS A 92 -14.48 -36.64 -0.24
N SER A 93 -13.28 -36.09 -0.42
CA SER A 93 -12.28 -36.64 -1.36
C SER A 93 -10.88 -36.04 -1.13
N ASN A 94 -10.39 -36.03 0.11
CA ASN A 94 -8.95 -35.86 0.38
C ASN A 94 -8.43 -36.98 1.30
N MET A 95 -8.92 -38.21 1.08
CA MET A 95 -8.31 -39.44 1.61
C MET A 95 -7.92 -40.35 0.45
N PHE A 96 -7.17 -39.81 -0.50
CA PHE A 96 -6.42 -40.57 -1.50
C PHE A 96 -5.20 -39.74 -1.93
N TRP A 97 -4.33 -39.48 -0.97
CA TRP A 97 -2.88 -39.37 -1.16
C TRP A 97 -2.25 -40.40 -0.25
#